data_AF-A0A5C5RQM3-F1
#
_entry.id   AF-A0A5C5RQM3-F1
#
_cell.length_a   1.000
_cell.length_b   1.000
_cell.length_c   1.000
_cell.angle_alpha   90.00
_cell.angle_beta   90.00
_cell.angle_gamma   90.00
#
_symmetry.space_group_name_H-M   'P 1'
#
loop_
_entity.id
_entity.type
_entity.pdbx_description
1 polymer ?
#
loop_
_entity_poly.entity_id
_entity_poly.type
_entity_poly.pdbx_seq_one_letter_code
_entity_poly.pdbx_strand_id
1 'polypeptide(L)'
;MRAWGTVQRMAQRAFGYTVDYETLPEEVEALHTMRKQLVAGLTFADIADNLNSSGVRPTRGGTWRDGTVNRLLKSPRFIGMRARQADGELVPGPHPAIFTREEWDEMQAAMATPERQRYAPTNPSRHKALLTGGLLRCGLCGSSMQVTYQGEGRQPTYRCPPKDGGCGKVKVSQPMVDADIEELIMLRLASPELMTPVFSRARRETAAKAERKMGELEDRLAELGREYAAGTVDIATVKSATKDVRARIAELKKAAGRDDILGSLPEPRLSSVADWWTKANIDQRRAATRVFIDRIDVAPTRQGRRTTSMDRLTIHWRED
;
A
#
# COMPACT_ATOMS: atom_id res chain seq x y z
N MET A 1 -32.06 -28.17 17.79
CA MET A 1 -32.27 -26.81 17.27
C MET A 1 -32.55 -25.90 18.46
N ARG A 2 -31.60 -25.04 18.86
CA ARG A 2 -31.87 -24.02 19.89
C ARG A 2 -32.41 -22.78 19.19
N ALA A 3 -33.65 -22.43 19.51
CA ALA A 3 -34.32 -21.22 19.04
C ALA A 3 -33.53 -19.99 19.51
N TRP A 4 -33.19 -19.11 18.57
CA TRP A 4 -32.59 -17.82 18.89
C TRP A 4 -33.67 -16.92 19.49
N GLY A 5 -33.58 -16.71 20.81
CA GLY A 5 -34.36 -15.70 21.51
C GLY A 5 -34.08 -14.31 20.93
N THR A 6 -35.16 -13.55 20.75
CA THR A 6 -35.25 -12.12 20.44
C THR A 6 -33.98 -11.51 19.83
N VAL A 7 -33.91 -11.48 18.49
CA VAL A 7 -32.81 -10.84 17.76
C VAL A 7 -32.75 -9.36 18.18
N GLN A 8 -31.71 -8.98 18.95
CA GLN A 8 -31.50 -7.59 19.35
C GLN A 8 -31.30 -6.72 18.10
N ARG A 9 -32.11 -5.66 17.98
CA ARG A 9 -32.00 -4.64 16.92
C ARG A 9 -30.61 -4.02 16.92
N MET A 10 -30.08 -3.70 15.73
CA MET A 10 -28.77 -3.05 15.65
C MET A 10 -28.82 -1.62 16.21
N ALA A 11 -27.81 -1.23 16.98
CA ALA A 11 -27.65 0.15 17.44
C ALA A 11 -27.41 1.13 16.27
N GLN A 12 -26.86 0.65 15.14
CA GLN A 12 -26.72 1.39 13.88
C GLN A 12 -26.89 0.42 12.71
N ARG A 13 -27.66 0.81 11.68
CA ARG A 13 -27.88 -0.03 10.49
C ARG A 13 -26.56 -0.31 9.76
N ALA A 14 -26.50 -1.44 9.06
CA ALA A 14 -25.39 -1.81 8.19
C ALA A 14 -25.75 -1.51 6.73
N PHE A 15 -24.77 -1.12 5.90
CA PHE A 15 -25.00 -1.02 4.45
C PHE A 15 -25.42 -2.38 3.89
N GLY A 16 -26.50 -2.41 3.10
CA GLY A 16 -27.20 -3.59 2.61
C GLY A 16 -28.39 -4.02 3.47
N TYR A 17 -28.57 -3.47 4.69
CA TYR A 17 -29.56 -3.95 5.65
C TYR A 17 -30.29 -2.84 6.41
N THR A 18 -31.51 -3.13 6.86
CA THR A 18 -32.25 -2.37 7.88
C THR A 18 -31.70 -2.68 9.28
N VAL A 19 -32.18 -1.95 10.30
CA VAL A 19 -31.84 -2.24 11.71
C VAL A 19 -32.42 -3.56 12.22
N ASP A 20 -33.39 -4.10 11.48
CA ASP A 20 -34.10 -5.34 11.75
C ASP A 20 -33.57 -6.50 10.86
N TYR A 21 -32.38 -6.33 10.28
CA TYR A 21 -31.66 -7.32 9.46
C TYR A 21 -32.30 -7.66 8.12
N GLU A 22 -33.31 -6.92 7.67
CA GLU A 22 -33.89 -7.08 6.34
C GLU A 22 -32.99 -6.46 5.28
N THR A 23 -32.92 -7.06 4.10
CA THR A 23 -32.09 -6.54 2.99
C THR A 23 -32.71 -5.28 2.38
N LEU A 24 -31.88 -4.29 2.06
CA LEU A 24 -32.28 -3.08 1.34
C LEU A 24 -31.96 -3.22 -0.15
N PRO A 25 -32.96 -3.35 -1.06
CA PRO A 25 -32.73 -3.70 -2.46
C PRO A 25 -31.73 -2.78 -3.19
N GLU A 26 -31.83 -1.46 -3.02
CA GLU A 26 -30.92 -0.51 -3.68
C GLU A 26 -29.46 -0.67 -3.20
N GLU A 27 -29.24 -0.92 -1.91
CA GLU A 27 -27.91 -1.12 -1.36
C GLU A 27 -27.36 -2.52 -1.71
N VAL A 28 -28.24 -3.51 -1.88
CA VAL A 28 -27.89 -4.85 -2.40
C VAL A 28 -27.41 -4.76 -3.86
N GLU A 29 -28.12 -4.02 -4.71
CA GLU A 29 -27.70 -3.78 -6.10
C GLU A 29 -26.35 -3.05 -6.18
N ALA A 30 -26.13 -2.07 -5.29
CA ALA A 30 -24.82 -1.42 -5.16
C ALA A 30 -23.73 -2.42 -4.75
N LEU A 31 -24.00 -3.37 -3.85
CA LEU A 31 -23.06 -4.42 -3.46
C LEU A 31 -22.73 -5.37 -4.62
N HIS A 32 -23.71 -5.79 -5.42
CA HIS A 32 -23.45 -6.59 -6.62
C HIS A 32 -22.65 -5.82 -7.68
N THR A 33 -22.91 -4.52 -7.83
CA THR A 33 -22.12 -3.63 -8.71
C THR A 33 -20.67 -3.54 -8.25
N MET A 34 -20.45 -3.32 -6.95
CA MET A 34 -19.10 -3.31 -6.36
C MET A 34 -18.37 -4.63 -6.59
N ARG A 35 -19.05 -5.77 -6.40
CA ARG A 35 -18.48 -7.10 -6.69
C ARG A 35 -18.05 -7.20 -8.15
N LYS A 36 -18.93 -6.86 -9.10
CA LYS A 36 -18.64 -6.95 -10.54
C LYS A 36 -17.42 -6.12 -10.91
N GLN A 37 -17.32 -4.90 -10.39
CA GLN A 37 -16.16 -4.02 -10.62
C GLN A 37 -14.88 -4.57 -9.98
N LEU A 38 -14.98 -5.12 -8.76
CA LEU A 38 -13.85 -5.74 -8.06
C LEU A 38 -13.29 -6.94 -8.84
N VAL A 39 -14.16 -7.84 -9.30
CA VAL A 39 -13.79 -9.02 -10.10
C VAL A 39 -13.23 -8.60 -11.46
N ALA A 40 -13.74 -7.52 -12.06
CA ALA A 40 -13.20 -6.93 -13.28
C ALA A 40 -11.84 -6.22 -13.09
N GLY A 41 -11.30 -6.16 -11.87
CA GLY A 41 -9.96 -5.64 -11.60
C GLY A 41 -9.88 -4.16 -11.22
N LEU A 42 -11.01 -3.45 -11.08
CA LEU A 42 -11.01 -2.03 -10.69
C LEU A 42 -10.51 -1.83 -9.25
N THR A 43 -9.76 -0.76 -9.00
CA THR A 43 -9.26 -0.46 -7.66
C THR A 43 -10.38 -0.04 -6.71
N PHE A 44 -10.15 -0.10 -5.40
CA PHE A 44 -11.15 0.39 -4.43
C PHE A 44 -11.41 1.89 -4.57
N ALA A 45 -10.44 2.66 -5.07
CA ALA A 45 -10.62 4.07 -5.40
C ALA A 45 -11.57 4.23 -6.60
N ASP A 46 -11.34 3.50 -7.69
CA ASP A 46 -12.23 3.53 -8.87
C ASP A 46 -13.67 3.13 -8.50
N ILE A 47 -13.83 2.10 -7.66
CA ILE A 47 -15.15 1.66 -7.18
C ILE A 47 -15.81 2.77 -6.35
N ALA A 48 -15.06 3.43 -5.46
CA ALA A 48 -15.57 4.53 -4.66
C ALA A 48 -15.99 5.73 -5.53
N ASP A 49 -15.18 6.09 -6.54
CA ASP A 49 -15.46 7.18 -7.45
C ASP A 49 -16.69 6.90 -8.32
N ASN A 50 -16.84 5.65 -8.79
CA ASN A 50 -18.03 5.21 -9.51
C ASN A 50 -19.29 5.34 -8.65
N LEU A 51 -19.26 4.84 -7.40
CA LEU A 51 -20.39 4.95 -6.48
C LEU A 51 -20.77 6.41 -6.19
N ASN A 52 -19.77 7.27 -5.97
CA ASN A 52 -19.96 8.69 -5.72
C ASN A 52 -20.61 9.38 -6.92
N SER A 53 -20.13 9.07 -8.13
CA SER A 53 -20.62 9.61 -9.41
C SER A 53 -22.04 9.14 -9.73
N SER A 54 -22.38 7.90 -9.36
CA SER A 54 -23.73 7.34 -9.48
C SER A 54 -24.69 7.76 -8.36
N GLY A 55 -24.28 8.66 -7.46
CA GLY A 55 -25.14 9.18 -6.40
C GLY A 55 -25.34 8.26 -5.20
N VAL A 56 -24.78 7.04 -5.19
CA VAL A 56 -24.89 6.10 -4.08
C VAL A 56 -24.12 6.64 -2.87
N ARG A 57 -24.74 6.62 -1.68
CA ARG A 57 -24.16 7.15 -0.44
C ARG A 57 -23.94 6.03 0.60
N PRO A 58 -22.84 6.07 1.36
CA PRO A 58 -22.64 5.11 2.45
C PRO A 58 -23.60 5.38 3.62
N THR A 59 -23.80 4.39 4.48
CA THR A 59 -24.76 4.42 5.60
C THR A 59 -24.66 5.63 6.52
N ARG A 60 -23.43 6.12 6.79
CA ARG A 60 -23.18 7.27 7.67
C ARG A 60 -23.18 8.62 6.94
N GLY A 61 -23.62 8.65 5.68
CA GLY A 61 -23.56 9.84 4.82
C GLY A 61 -22.14 10.16 4.34
N GLY A 62 -22.02 11.25 3.56
CA GLY A 62 -20.76 11.67 2.92
C GLY A 62 -20.46 10.90 1.63
N THR A 63 -19.19 10.88 1.22
CA THR A 63 -18.72 10.18 0.01
C THR A 63 -18.04 8.85 0.35
N TRP A 64 -18.12 7.91 -0.59
CA TRP A 64 -17.34 6.70 -0.57
C TRP A 64 -15.85 7.02 -0.63
N ARG A 65 -15.07 6.26 0.14
CA ARG A 65 -13.61 6.26 0.12
C ARG A 65 -13.14 4.82 -0.05
N ASP A 66 -11.98 4.65 -0.68
CA ASP A 66 -11.30 3.37 -0.90
C ASP A 66 -11.29 2.44 0.34
N GLY A 67 -10.89 2.96 1.50
CA GLY A 67 -10.80 2.20 2.75
C GLY A 67 -12.16 1.83 3.34
N THR A 68 -13.23 2.54 2.97
CA THR A 68 -14.61 2.19 3.34
C THR A 68 -15.11 1.05 2.46
N VAL A 69 -14.89 1.13 1.14
CA VAL A 69 -15.23 0.06 0.18
C VAL A 69 -14.50 -1.23 0.53
N ASN A 70 -13.18 -1.18 0.75
CA ASN A 70 -12.36 -2.34 1.12
C ASN A 70 -12.88 -3.03 2.39
N ARG A 71 -13.13 -2.26 3.45
CA ARG A 71 -13.65 -2.81 4.72
C ARG A 71 -15.03 -3.42 4.56
N LEU A 72 -15.87 -2.80 3.72
CA LEU A 72 -17.22 -3.26 3.44
C LEU A 72 -17.17 -4.63 2.76
N LEU A 73 -16.48 -4.73 1.62
CA LEU A 73 -16.41 -5.96 0.82
C LEU A 73 -15.65 -7.10 1.53
N LYS A 74 -14.86 -6.81 2.56
CA LYS A 74 -14.23 -7.81 3.45
C LYS A 74 -15.10 -8.25 4.62
N SER A 75 -16.30 -7.69 4.79
CA SER A 75 -17.18 -8.07 5.89
C SER A 75 -17.85 -9.44 5.63
N PRO A 76 -17.60 -10.48 6.44
CA PRO A 76 -18.21 -11.81 6.28
C PRO A 76 -19.74 -11.80 6.50
N ARG A 77 -20.28 -10.67 6.92
CA ARG A 77 -21.70 -10.42 7.11
C ARG A 77 -22.52 -10.64 5.84
N PHE A 78 -21.94 -10.38 4.67
CA PHE A 78 -22.64 -10.56 3.40
C PHE A 78 -22.82 -12.02 2.98
N ILE A 79 -22.15 -12.96 3.64
CA ILE A 79 -22.43 -14.40 3.52
C ILE A 79 -23.17 -14.95 4.76
N GLY A 80 -23.79 -14.07 5.55
CA GLY A 80 -24.50 -14.42 6.78
C GLY A 80 -23.59 -14.92 7.90
N MET A 81 -22.30 -14.59 7.88
CA MET A 81 -21.32 -15.00 8.88
C MET A 81 -20.82 -13.81 9.70
N ARG A 82 -20.23 -14.09 10.86
CA ARG A 82 -19.51 -13.10 11.69
C ARG A 82 -18.26 -13.74 12.28
N ALA A 83 -17.22 -12.94 12.48
CA ALA A 83 -16.06 -13.38 13.24
C ALA A 83 -16.41 -13.46 14.74
N ARG A 84 -16.15 -14.59 15.37
CA ARG A 84 -16.25 -14.77 16.81
C ARG A 84 -15.15 -13.96 17.50
N GLN A 85 -15.49 -13.26 18.58
CA GLN A 85 -14.56 -12.33 19.23
C GLN A 85 -13.35 -13.03 19.88
N ALA A 86 -13.51 -14.30 20.31
CA ALA A 86 -12.47 -15.02 21.04
C ALA A 86 -11.27 -15.42 20.16
N ASP A 87 -11.53 -15.87 18.94
CA ASP A 87 -10.55 -16.54 18.06
C ASP A 87 -10.61 -16.09 16.60
N GLY A 88 -11.60 -15.26 16.23
CA GLY A 88 -11.81 -14.82 14.86
C GLY A 88 -12.49 -15.85 13.96
N GLU A 89 -12.90 -17.01 14.49
CA GLU A 89 -13.56 -18.06 13.71
C GLU A 89 -14.88 -17.54 13.12
N LEU A 90 -15.13 -17.83 11.84
CA LEU A 90 -16.38 -17.45 11.19
C LEU A 90 -17.50 -18.36 11.68
N VAL A 91 -18.48 -17.76 12.36
CA VAL A 91 -19.69 -18.42 12.84
C VAL A 91 -20.93 -17.79 12.22
N PRO A 92 -22.08 -18.51 12.17
CA PRO A 92 -23.33 -17.92 11.72
C PRO A 92 -23.65 -16.59 12.43
N GLY A 93 -23.97 -15.58 11.63
CA GLY A 93 -24.37 -14.25 12.05
C GLY A 93 -25.87 -14.01 11.84
N PRO A 94 -26.40 -12.89 12.36
CA PRO A 94 -27.83 -12.59 12.29
C PRO A 94 -28.29 -12.01 10.94
N HIS A 95 -27.37 -11.76 9.99
CA HIS A 95 -27.71 -11.10 8.73
C HIS A 95 -28.03 -12.15 7.67
N PRO A 96 -29.11 -11.99 6.88
CA PRO A 96 -29.32 -12.76 5.68
C PRO A 96 -28.13 -12.65 4.72
N ALA A 97 -27.76 -13.73 4.05
CA ALA A 97 -26.71 -13.71 3.05
C ALA A 97 -27.17 -12.90 1.82
N ILE A 98 -26.32 -11.97 1.38
CA ILE A 98 -26.46 -11.23 0.11
C ILE A 98 -25.66 -11.93 -1.00
N PHE A 99 -24.51 -12.49 -0.64
CA PHE A 99 -23.66 -13.26 -1.56
C PHE A 99 -23.68 -14.74 -1.21
N THR A 100 -23.53 -15.59 -2.21
CA THR A 100 -23.22 -17.01 -1.96
C THR A 100 -21.77 -17.17 -1.48
N ARG A 101 -21.42 -18.37 -1.01
CA ARG A 101 -20.05 -18.66 -0.59
C ARG A 101 -19.08 -18.58 -1.76
N GLU A 102 -19.51 -19.02 -2.94
CA GLU A 102 -18.73 -19.01 -4.17
C GLU A 102 -18.43 -17.58 -4.62
N GLU A 103 -19.45 -16.70 -4.60
CA GLU A 103 -19.29 -15.28 -4.93
C GLU A 103 -18.35 -14.57 -3.94
N TRP A 104 -18.41 -14.95 -2.67
CA TRP A 104 -17.51 -14.44 -1.66
C TRP A 104 -16.07 -14.88 -1.87
N ASP A 105 -15.86 -16.17 -2.15
CA ASP A 105 -14.54 -16.73 -2.40
C ASP A 105 -13.93 -16.12 -3.68
N GLU A 106 -14.74 -15.86 -4.71
CA GLU A 106 -14.34 -15.09 -5.91
C GLU A 106 -13.89 -13.67 -5.55
N MET A 107 -14.63 -12.96 -4.70
CA MET A 107 -14.23 -11.63 -4.21
C MET A 107 -12.93 -11.69 -3.41
N GLN A 108 -12.75 -12.67 -2.53
CA GLN A 108 -11.51 -12.84 -1.77
C GLN A 108 -10.32 -13.13 -2.70
N ALA A 109 -10.51 -13.99 -3.70
CA ALA A 109 -9.50 -14.29 -4.71
C ALA A 109 -9.13 -13.03 -5.52
N ALA A 110 -10.12 -12.26 -5.96
CA ALA A 110 -9.90 -11.00 -6.66
C ALA A 110 -9.10 -9.99 -5.81
N MET A 111 -9.38 -9.90 -4.50
CA MET A 111 -8.62 -9.08 -3.55
C MET A 111 -7.21 -9.61 -3.26
N ALA A 112 -6.98 -10.91 -3.38
CA ALA A 112 -5.71 -11.58 -3.11
C ALA A 112 -4.76 -11.62 -4.33
N THR A 113 -5.13 -11.02 -5.46
CA THR A 113 -4.28 -10.96 -6.66
C THR A 113 -2.94 -10.27 -6.38
N PRO A 114 -1.80 -10.79 -6.87
CA PRO A 114 -0.48 -10.19 -6.65
C PRO A 114 -0.36 -8.73 -7.08
N GLU A 115 -1.11 -8.33 -8.11
CA GLU A 115 -1.19 -6.96 -8.61
C GLU A 115 -1.82 -6.05 -7.55
N ARG A 116 -2.95 -6.47 -6.96
CA ARG A 116 -3.54 -5.76 -5.83
C ARG A 116 -2.69 -5.86 -4.56
N GLN A 117 -1.99 -6.97 -4.32
CA GLN A 117 -1.12 -7.13 -3.15
C GLN A 117 0.16 -6.29 -3.26
N ARG A 118 0.66 -6.04 -4.47
CA ARG A 118 1.78 -5.11 -4.74
C ARG A 118 1.43 -3.68 -4.37
N TYR A 119 0.15 -3.31 -4.47
CA TYR A 119 -0.39 -2.01 -4.08
C TYR A 119 -1.21 -2.04 -2.78
N ALA A 120 -1.44 -3.23 -2.19
CA ALA A 120 -2.12 -3.36 -0.92
C ALA A 120 -1.09 -2.98 0.13
N PRO A 121 -1.27 -1.85 0.83
CA PRO A 121 -0.36 -1.53 1.90
C PRO A 121 -0.53 -2.62 2.95
N THR A 122 0.53 -3.40 3.21
CA THR A 122 0.60 -4.39 4.29
C THR A 122 0.27 -3.79 5.66
N ASN A 123 0.17 -2.47 5.76
CA ASN A 123 -0.62 -1.78 6.77
C ASN A 123 -0.89 -0.33 6.27
N PRO A 124 -2.14 0.06 5.92
CA PRO A 124 -2.45 1.42 5.44
C PRO A 124 -2.06 2.53 6.45
N SER A 125 -1.87 2.17 7.72
CA SER A 125 -1.47 3.10 8.78
C SER A 125 0.05 3.27 8.91
N ARG A 126 0.89 2.36 8.38
CA ARG A 126 2.36 2.42 8.55
C ARG A 126 3.08 3.20 7.43
N HIS A 127 2.44 3.49 6.31
CA HIS A 127 3.07 4.08 5.10
C HIS A 127 2.73 5.55 4.82
N LYS A 128 2.07 6.26 5.74
CA LYS A 128 1.70 7.68 5.54
C LYS A 128 2.82 8.69 5.76
N ALA A 129 4.00 8.26 6.19
CA ALA A 129 5.10 9.17 6.52
C ALA A 129 6.24 9.04 5.48
N LEU A 130 6.85 10.16 5.12
CA LEU A 130 7.78 10.29 4.00
C LEU A 130 8.96 9.31 4.14
N LEU A 131 9.53 9.25 5.34
CA LEU A 131 10.83 8.60 5.60
C LEU A 131 10.72 7.15 6.08
N THR A 132 9.61 6.48 5.78
CA THR A 132 9.40 5.05 6.07
C THR A 132 9.97 4.14 4.97
N GLY A 133 9.98 2.82 5.22
CA GLY A 133 10.50 1.83 4.25
C GLY A 133 12.04 1.73 4.22
N GLY A 134 12.72 1.99 5.34
CA GLY A 134 14.17 1.84 5.46
C GLY A 134 15.00 3.09 5.15
N LEU A 135 14.36 4.20 4.76
CA LEU A 135 15.05 5.47 4.50
C LEU A 135 15.57 6.10 5.79
N LEU A 136 14.77 6.09 6.87
CA LEU A 136 15.19 6.56 8.18
C LEU A 136 15.69 5.40 9.07
N ARG A 137 16.87 5.56 9.65
CA ARG A 137 17.56 4.56 10.47
C ARG A 137 18.01 5.13 11.81
N CYS A 138 18.13 4.24 12.79
CA CYS A 138 18.60 4.58 14.12
C CYS A 138 20.12 4.71 14.14
N GLY A 139 20.65 5.90 14.42
CA GLY A 139 22.10 6.14 14.51
C GLY A 139 22.81 5.42 15.66
N LEU A 140 22.07 4.75 16.56
CA LEU A 140 22.66 3.91 17.62
C LEU A 140 22.78 2.43 17.26
N CYS A 141 21.80 1.87 16.55
CA CYS A 141 21.71 0.42 16.34
C CYS A 141 21.48 0.02 14.88
N GLY A 142 21.38 0.97 13.96
CA GLY A 142 21.21 0.73 12.52
C GLY A 142 19.82 0.28 12.07
N SER A 143 18.94 -0.12 12.99
CA SER A 143 17.59 -0.61 12.66
C SER A 143 16.74 0.47 11.98
N SER A 144 15.90 0.06 11.03
CA SER A 144 14.93 0.93 10.38
C SER A 144 13.97 1.53 11.39
N MET A 145 13.77 2.85 11.35
CA MET A 145 12.80 3.52 12.19
C MET A 145 11.38 3.36 11.63
N GLN A 146 10.39 3.45 12.51
CA GLN A 146 8.97 3.35 12.18
C GLN A 146 8.23 4.56 12.70
N VAL A 147 7.19 4.99 11.98
CA VAL A 147 6.27 6.02 12.49
C VAL A 147 5.37 5.42 13.57
N THR A 148 5.26 6.13 14.69
CA THR A 148 4.35 5.83 15.79
C THR A 148 3.39 7.00 15.95
N TYR A 149 2.10 6.73 15.77
CA TYR A 149 1.03 7.68 16.08
C TYR A 149 0.68 7.53 17.56
N GLN A 150 0.78 8.62 18.31
CA GLN A 150 0.25 8.67 19.67
C GLN A 150 -1.20 9.20 19.58
N GLY A 151 -2.02 8.92 20.60
CA GLY A 151 -3.44 9.29 20.60
C GLY A 151 -3.73 10.77 20.33
N GLU A 152 -5.01 11.11 20.34
CA GLU A 152 -5.52 12.42 19.92
C GLU A 152 -4.75 13.61 20.54
N GLY A 153 -4.42 14.60 19.69
CA GLY A 153 -3.69 15.80 20.09
C GLY A 153 -2.15 15.67 20.15
N ARG A 154 -1.57 14.49 19.89
CA ARG A 154 -0.11 14.31 19.89
C ARG A 154 0.48 14.16 18.49
N GLN A 155 1.60 14.84 18.27
CA GLN A 155 2.33 14.73 17.01
C GLN A 155 2.94 13.32 16.85
N PRO A 156 2.87 12.73 15.65
CA PRO A 156 3.51 11.45 15.37
C PRO A 156 5.04 11.57 15.49
N THR A 157 5.67 10.44 15.79
CA THR A 157 7.13 10.36 15.97
C THR A 157 7.70 9.21 15.18
N TYR A 158 8.87 9.41 14.59
CA TYR A 158 9.69 8.28 14.19
C TYR A 158 10.37 7.70 15.42
N ARG A 159 10.27 6.39 15.60
CA ARG A 159 10.87 5.67 16.72
C ARG A 159 11.59 4.43 16.22
N CYS A 160 12.74 4.15 16.82
CA CYS A 160 13.43 2.87 16.66
C CYS A 160 12.59 1.76 17.33
N PRO A 161 12.12 0.71 16.60
CA PRO A 161 11.11 -0.22 17.10
C PRO A 161 11.70 -1.32 18.00
N PRO A 162 11.48 -1.32 19.34
CA PRO A 162 12.06 -2.33 20.22
C PRO A 162 11.54 -3.75 19.98
N LYS A 163 10.31 -3.87 19.46
CA LYS A 163 9.68 -5.17 19.17
C LYS A 163 10.17 -5.81 17.86
N ASP A 164 10.82 -5.03 16.99
CA ASP A 164 11.28 -5.45 15.67
C ASP A 164 12.82 -5.37 15.57
N GLY A 165 13.53 -5.70 16.65
CA GLY A 165 15.01 -5.72 16.70
C GLY A 165 15.69 -4.35 16.80
N GLY A 166 14.97 -3.29 17.14
CA GLY A 166 15.51 -1.96 17.42
C GLY A 166 15.83 -1.75 18.91
N CYS A 167 16.58 -0.68 19.23
CA CYS A 167 16.93 -0.37 20.62
C CYS A 167 15.85 0.37 21.43
N GLY A 168 14.83 0.95 20.79
CA GLY A 168 13.78 1.72 21.47
C GLY A 168 14.20 3.10 22.03
N LYS A 169 15.50 3.44 21.99
CA LYS A 169 16.12 4.61 22.62
C LYS A 169 16.08 5.89 21.77
N VAL A 170 15.98 5.76 20.45
CA VAL A 170 15.98 6.90 19.53
C VAL A 170 14.57 7.20 19.04
N LYS A 171 14.16 8.47 19.16
CA LYS A 171 12.94 9.03 18.59
C LYS A 171 13.15 10.45 18.10
N VAL A 172 12.35 10.87 17.12
CA VAL A 172 12.34 12.24 16.56
C VAL A 172 10.94 12.60 16.07
N SER A 173 10.62 13.90 16.06
CA SER A 173 9.34 14.41 15.57
C SER A 173 9.19 14.12 14.08
N GLN A 174 8.13 13.41 13.68
CA GLN A 174 7.88 13.13 12.26
C GLN A 174 7.62 14.39 11.44
N PRO A 175 6.72 15.33 11.83
CA PRO A 175 6.43 16.49 10.98
C PRO A 175 7.64 17.41 10.80
N MET A 176 8.52 17.52 11.81
CA MET A 176 9.72 18.34 11.69
C MET A 176 10.77 17.74 10.76
N VAL A 177 11.06 16.45 10.93
CA VAL A 177 12.07 15.78 10.07
C VAL A 177 11.56 15.64 8.65
N ASP A 178 10.26 15.38 8.46
CA ASP A 178 9.69 15.38 7.11
C ASP A 178 9.87 16.76 6.48
N ALA A 179 9.44 17.86 7.12
CA ALA A 179 9.59 19.21 6.57
C ALA A 179 11.05 19.56 6.19
N ASP A 180 12.00 19.28 7.08
CA ASP A 180 13.43 19.48 6.86
C ASP A 180 13.95 18.73 5.60
N ILE A 181 13.53 17.48 5.42
CA ILE A 181 13.94 16.65 4.28
C ILE A 181 13.18 17.04 3.00
N GLU A 182 11.89 17.38 3.10
CA GLU A 182 11.10 17.87 1.96
C GLU A 182 11.74 19.12 1.36
N GLU A 183 12.11 20.10 2.19
CA GLU A 183 12.79 21.32 1.74
C GLU A 183 14.11 21.00 1.02
N LEU A 184 14.96 20.16 1.61
CA LEU A 184 16.24 19.76 1.01
C LEU A 184 16.06 19.04 -0.34
N ILE A 185 15.08 18.15 -0.46
CA ILE A 185 14.81 17.41 -1.71
C ILE A 185 14.23 18.35 -2.77
N MET A 186 13.33 19.26 -2.40
CA MET A 186 12.76 20.23 -3.33
C MET A 186 13.85 21.15 -3.91
N LEU A 187 14.80 21.60 -3.08
CA LEU A 187 15.95 22.39 -3.55
C LEU A 187 16.83 21.60 -4.52
N ARG A 188 17.06 20.30 -4.26
CA ARG A 188 17.85 19.43 -5.15
C ARG A 188 17.14 19.13 -6.47
N LEU A 189 15.83 18.84 -6.44
CA LEU A 189 15.00 18.65 -7.63
C LEU A 189 14.98 19.90 -8.50
N ALA A 190 15.06 21.09 -7.88
CA ALA A 190 15.08 22.36 -8.60
C ALA A 190 16.47 22.75 -9.13
N SER A 191 17.52 21.96 -8.86
CA SER A 191 18.87 22.19 -9.36
C SER A 191 19.15 21.30 -10.57
N PRO A 192 19.26 21.85 -11.80
CA PRO A 192 19.55 21.07 -12.99
C PRO A 192 20.87 20.29 -12.91
N GLU A 193 21.87 20.88 -12.25
CA GLU A 193 23.22 20.32 -12.06
C GLU A 193 23.18 19.04 -11.21
N LEU A 194 22.36 19.03 -10.15
CA LEU A 194 22.19 17.88 -9.27
C LEU A 194 21.21 16.85 -9.83
N MET A 195 20.23 17.30 -10.62
CA MET A 195 19.20 16.43 -11.20
C MET A 195 19.74 15.54 -12.32
N THR A 196 20.48 16.11 -13.27
CA THR A 196 20.80 15.44 -14.54
C THR A 196 21.66 14.16 -14.35
N PRO A 197 22.75 14.18 -13.56
CA PRO A 197 23.61 13.00 -13.36
C PRO A 197 22.88 11.88 -12.61
N VAL A 198 22.21 12.23 -11.50
CA VAL A 198 21.51 11.30 -10.62
C VAL A 198 20.35 10.63 -11.35
N PHE A 199 19.61 11.37 -12.18
CA PHE A 199 18.54 10.82 -13.00
C PHE A 199 19.05 9.79 -14.01
N SER A 200 20.14 10.11 -14.71
CA SER A 200 20.74 9.22 -15.70
C SER A 200 21.17 7.89 -15.06
N ARG A 201 21.70 7.95 -13.83
CA ARG A 201 22.13 6.79 -13.04
C ARG A 201 20.95 5.99 -12.51
N ALA A 202 19.98 6.65 -11.88
CA ALA A 202 18.81 5.99 -11.32
C ALA A 202 18.00 5.26 -12.40
N ARG A 203 17.93 5.82 -13.61
CA ARG A 203 17.34 5.16 -14.79
C ARG A 203 18.14 3.93 -15.21
N ARG A 204 19.48 4.02 -15.29
CA ARG A 204 20.37 2.88 -15.60
C ARG A 204 20.26 1.76 -14.56
N GLU A 205 20.27 2.09 -13.27
CA GLU A 205 20.17 1.10 -12.19
C GLU A 205 18.81 0.39 -12.17
N THR A 206 17.73 1.13 -12.41
CA THR A 206 16.37 0.58 -12.48
C THR A 206 16.22 -0.35 -13.69
N ALA A 207 16.72 0.07 -14.85
CA ALA A 207 16.77 -0.77 -16.05
C ALA A 207 17.58 -2.05 -15.80
N ALA A 208 18.80 -1.93 -15.27
CA ALA A 208 19.66 -3.08 -14.98
C ALA A 208 19.03 -4.06 -13.96
N LYS A 209 18.29 -3.55 -12.97
CA LYS A 209 17.57 -4.40 -12.00
C LYS A 209 16.38 -5.11 -12.61
N ALA A 210 15.65 -4.44 -13.51
CA ALA A 210 14.56 -5.07 -14.26
C ALA A 210 15.10 -6.16 -15.19
N GLU A 211 16.18 -5.87 -15.93
CA GLU A 211 16.87 -6.82 -16.82
C GLU A 211 17.34 -8.07 -16.07
N ARG A 212 18.03 -7.92 -14.93
CA ARG A 212 18.47 -9.08 -14.11
C ARG A 212 17.30 -9.99 -13.72
N LYS A 213 16.19 -9.40 -13.26
CA LYS A 213 14.99 -10.18 -12.88
C LYS A 213 14.31 -10.84 -14.07
N MET A 214 14.35 -10.22 -15.25
CA MET A 214 13.84 -10.85 -16.47
C MET A 214 14.68 -12.06 -16.83
N GLY A 215 16.01 -11.94 -16.79
CA GLY A 215 16.93 -13.05 -17.02
C GLY A 215 16.65 -14.23 -16.09
N GLU A 216 16.51 -13.98 -14.77
CA GLU A 216 16.16 -15.02 -13.79
C GLU A 216 14.83 -15.74 -14.11
N LEU A 217 13.85 -15.02 -14.67
CA LEU A 217 12.56 -15.61 -15.06
C LEU A 217 12.64 -16.37 -16.40
N GLU A 218 13.46 -15.90 -17.33
CA GLU A 218 13.75 -16.58 -18.59
C GLU A 218 14.50 -17.89 -18.35
N ASP A 219 15.46 -17.91 -17.43
CA ASP A 219 16.17 -19.12 -17.01
C ASP A 219 15.22 -20.16 -16.40
N ARG A 220 14.23 -19.72 -15.61
CA ARG A 220 13.18 -20.60 -15.07
C ARG A 220 12.30 -21.21 -16.15
N LEU A 221 11.99 -20.46 -17.22
CA LEU A 221 11.26 -21.01 -18.36
C LEU A 221 12.08 -22.08 -19.08
N ALA A 222 13.39 -21.87 -19.22
CA ALA A 222 14.29 -22.86 -19.81
C ALA A 222 14.36 -24.14 -18.95
N GLU A 223 14.41 -24.02 -17.63
CA GLU A 223 14.37 -25.16 -16.71
C GLU A 223 13.05 -25.94 -16.81
N LEU A 224 11.91 -25.24 -16.77
CA LEU A 224 10.59 -25.85 -16.97
C LEU A 224 10.51 -26.65 -18.29
N GLY A 225 11.14 -26.15 -19.35
CA GLY A 225 11.24 -26.86 -20.63
C GLY A 225 12.07 -28.14 -20.55
N ARG A 226 13.17 -28.15 -19.78
CA ARG A 226 14.01 -29.35 -19.56
C ARG A 226 13.28 -30.39 -18.73
N GLU A 227 12.64 -29.99 -17.63
CA GLU A 227 11.84 -30.89 -16.78
C GLU A 227 10.69 -31.54 -17.55
N TYR A 228 10.00 -30.78 -18.40
CA TYR A 228 9.00 -31.36 -19.31
C TYR A 228 9.59 -32.39 -20.27
N ALA A 229 10.73 -32.08 -20.89
CA ALA A 229 11.41 -33.00 -21.80
C ALA A 229 11.90 -34.28 -21.09
N ALA A 230 12.25 -34.17 -19.81
CA ALA A 230 12.62 -35.30 -18.95
C ALA A 230 11.40 -36.10 -18.46
N GLY A 231 10.17 -35.63 -18.69
CA GLY A 231 8.94 -36.30 -18.27
C GLY A 231 8.65 -36.20 -16.77
N THR A 232 9.32 -35.30 -16.05
CA THR A 232 9.14 -35.11 -14.60
C THR A 232 7.94 -34.22 -14.27
N VAL A 233 7.46 -33.44 -15.24
CA VAL A 233 6.34 -32.50 -15.09
C VAL A 233 5.37 -32.64 -16.27
N ASP A 234 4.07 -32.57 -15.99
CA ASP A 234 3.02 -32.68 -17.00
C ASP A 234 2.87 -31.41 -17.85
N ILE A 235 2.34 -31.57 -19.08
CA ILE A 235 2.16 -30.48 -20.03
C ILE A 235 1.18 -29.39 -19.54
N ALA A 236 0.22 -29.72 -18.66
CA ALA A 236 -0.75 -28.75 -18.16
C ALA A 236 -0.08 -27.83 -17.12
N THR A 237 0.73 -28.38 -16.22
CA THR A 237 1.57 -27.63 -15.28
C THR A 237 2.54 -26.72 -16.02
N VAL A 238 3.22 -27.23 -17.07
CA VAL A 238 4.16 -26.43 -17.88
C VAL A 238 3.46 -25.27 -18.57
N LYS A 239 2.28 -25.50 -19.16
CA LYS A 239 1.48 -24.43 -19.79
C LYS A 239 1.06 -23.36 -18.80
N SER A 240 0.59 -23.74 -17.61
CA SER A 240 0.17 -22.78 -16.57
C SER A 240 1.37 -21.97 -16.07
N ALA A 241 2.46 -22.63 -15.67
CA ALA A 241 3.66 -21.97 -15.16
C ALA A 241 4.29 -21.04 -16.22
N THR A 242 4.32 -21.46 -17.48
CA THR A 242 4.81 -20.64 -18.59
C THR A 242 3.97 -19.37 -18.78
N LYS A 243 2.65 -19.48 -18.69
CA LYS A 243 1.74 -18.33 -18.78
C LYS A 243 2.01 -17.32 -17.67
N ASP A 244 2.13 -17.79 -16.43
CA ASP A 244 2.35 -16.94 -15.25
C ASP A 244 3.71 -16.24 -15.29
N VAL A 245 4.78 -16.97 -15.64
CA VAL A 245 6.12 -16.40 -15.77
C VAL A 245 6.19 -15.38 -16.91
N ARG A 246 5.58 -15.68 -18.07
CA ARG A 246 5.51 -14.72 -19.20
C ARG A 246 4.71 -13.48 -18.84
N ALA A 247 3.59 -13.62 -18.12
CA ALA A 247 2.84 -12.48 -17.61
C ALA A 247 3.71 -11.62 -16.67
N ARG A 248 4.52 -12.26 -15.81
CA ARG A 248 5.44 -11.55 -14.92
C ARG A 248 6.55 -10.81 -15.66
N ILE A 249 7.11 -11.39 -16.72
CA ILE A 249 8.08 -10.73 -17.60
C ILE A 249 7.44 -9.54 -18.32
N ALA A 250 6.23 -9.71 -18.86
CA ALA A 250 5.49 -8.64 -19.53
C ALA A 250 5.19 -7.47 -18.57
N GLU A 251 4.80 -7.77 -17.33
CA GLU A 251 4.60 -6.77 -16.29
C GLU A 251 5.90 -6.07 -15.88
N LEU A 252 7.02 -6.78 -15.78
CA LEU A 252 8.33 -6.15 -15.53
C LEU A 252 8.76 -5.25 -16.70
N LYS A 253 8.48 -5.64 -17.96
CA LYS A 253 8.77 -4.83 -19.15
C LYS A 253 7.91 -3.57 -19.17
N LYS A 254 6.62 -3.73 -18.85
CA LYS A 254 5.68 -2.64 -18.73
C LYS A 254 6.05 -1.71 -17.58
N ALA A 255 6.44 -2.22 -16.42
CA ALA A 255 6.88 -1.42 -15.27
C ALA A 255 8.19 -0.70 -15.58
N ALA A 256 9.17 -1.34 -16.23
CA ALA A 256 10.38 -0.67 -16.69
C ALA A 256 10.10 0.47 -17.70
N GLY A 257 8.96 0.41 -18.42
CA GLY A 257 8.50 1.45 -19.34
C GLY A 257 7.46 2.44 -18.78
N ARG A 258 6.77 2.12 -17.68
CA ARG A 258 5.69 2.94 -17.07
C ARG A 258 6.04 3.52 -15.70
N ASP A 259 6.92 2.90 -14.93
CA ASP A 259 7.38 3.38 -13.62
C ASP A 259 8.66 4.21 -13.75
N ASP A 260 8.67 5.16 -14.69
CA ASP A 260 9.59 6.29 -14.56
C ASP A 260 8.92 7.26 -13.59
N ILE A 261 8.96 6.98 -12.27
CA ILE A 261 8.63 7.99 -11.25
C ILE A 261 9.51 9.23 -11.50
N LEU A 262 10.74 8.98 -11.96
CA LEU A 262 11.66 9.92 -12.57
C LEU A 262 11.01 10.69 -13.76
N GLY A 263 10.34 10.03 -14.70
CA GLY A 263 9.68 10.66 -15.85
C GLY A 263 8.45 11.51 -15.49
N SER A 264 7.93 11.39 -14.27
CA SER A 264 6.89 12.29 -13.73
C SER A 264 7.44 13.49 -12.96
N LEU A 265 8.77 13.60 -12.80
CA LEU A 265 9.39 14.72 -12.12
C LEU A 265 9.23 16.01 -12.96
N PRO A 266 9.00 17.15 -12.29
CA PRO A 266 8.82 18.42 -12.97
C PRO A 266 10.14 18.92 -13.57
N GLU A 267 10.05 19.96 -14.41
CA GLU A 267 11.24 20.73 -14.80
C GLU A 267 12.04 21.15 -13.55
N PRO A 268 13.38 21.14 -13.62
CA PRO A 268 14.24 21.49 -12.49
C PRO A 268 14.24 23.01 -12.25
N ARG A 269 13.10 23.50 -11.75
CA ARG A 269 12.81 24.87 -11.36
C ARG A 269 11.98 24.86 -10.08
N LEU A 270 12.28 25.76 -9.14
CA LEU A 270 11.64 25.76 -7.82
C LEU A 270 10.12 25.82 -7.88
N SER A 271 9.54 26.63 -8.76
CA SER A 271 8.09 26.75 -8.92
C SER A 271 7.45 25.43 -9.39
N SER A 272 8.02 24.82 -10.44
CA SER A 272 7.54 23.54 -10.98
C SER A 272 7.67 22.41 -9.95
N VAL A 273 8.75 22.39 -9.18
CA VAL A 273 8.97 21.43 -8.09
C VAL A 273 7.96 21.61 -6.97
N ALA A 274 7.69 22.83 -6.53
CA ALA A 274 6.70 23.11 -5.50
C ALA A 274 5.27 22.71 -5.94
N ASP A 275 4.89 23.06 -7.16
CA ASP A 275 3.58 22.70 -7.72
C ASP A 275 3.40 21.19 -7.86
N TRP A 276 4.46 20.48 -8.24
CA TRP A 276 4.44 19.03 -8.29
C TRP A 276 4.35 18.42 -6.89
N TRP A 277 5.17 18.90 -5.94
CA TRP A 277 5.26 18.34 -4.59
C TRP A 277 3.91 18.40 -3.86
N THR A 278 3.17 19.50 -4.01
CA THR A 278 1.83 19.68 -3.42
C THR A 278 0.81 18.65 -3.94
N LYS A 279 0.91 18.28 -5.23
CA LYS A 279 0.01 17.33 -5.89
C LYS A 279 0.47 15.87 -5.76
N ALA A 280 1.77 15.66 -5.55
CA ALA A 280 2.38 14.34 -5.45
C ALA A 280 1.89 13.58 -4.21
N ASN A 281 1.55 12.31 -4.40
CA ASN A 281 1.23 11.40 -3.30
C ASN A 281 2.50 10.97 -2.54
N ILE A 282 2.32 10.32 -1.38
CA ILE A 282 3.45 9.97 -0.50
C ILE A 282 4.47 9.04 -1.15
N ASP A 283 4.03 8.15 -2.04
CA ASP A 283 4.92 7.21 -2.71
C ASP A 283 5.73 7.91 -3.80
N GLN A 284 5.14 8.86 -4.54
CA GLN A 284 5.84 9.74 -5.47
C GLN A 284 6.89 10.59 -4.74
N ARG A 285 6.53 11.24 -3.63
CA ARG A 285 7.48 12.03 -2.82
C ARG A 285 8.62 11.18 -2.27
N ARG A 286 8.31 9.97 -1.77
CA ARG A 286 9.32 9.03 -1.25
C ARG A 286 10.24 8.54 -2.36
N ALA A 287 9.72 8.26 -3.55
CA ALA A 287 10.51 7.87 -4.69
C ALA A 287 11.44 9.01 -5.14
N ALA A 288 10.94 10.25 -5.24
CA ALA A 288 11.76 11.43 -5.50
C ALA A 288 12.86 11.62 -4.44
N THR A 289 12.54 11.40 -3.16
CA THR A 289 13.52 11.46 -2.07
C THR A 289 14.64 10.43 -2.24
N ARG A 290 14.29 9.19 -2.65
CA ARG A 290 15.24 8.09 -2.88
C ARG A 290 16.14 8.27 -4.10
N VAL A 291 15.82 9.21 -4.98
CA VAL A 291 16.70 9.58 -6.09
C VAL A 291 18.02 10.11 -5.52
N PHE A 292 17.96 10.96 -4.51
CA PHE A 292 19.13 11.63 -3.93
C PHE A 292 19.65 10.98 -2.65
N ILE A 293 18.77 10.42 -1.82
CA ILE A 293 19.12 9.94 -0.48
C ILE A 293 19.14 8.42 -0.48
N ASP A 294 20.26 7.84 -0.04
CA ASP A 294 20.35 6.40 0.23
C ASP A 294 19.69 6.06 1.57
N ARG A 295 20.10 6.77 2.63
CA ARG A 295 19.54 6.64 3.98
C ARG A 295 19.79 7.89 4.81
N ILE A 296 19.07 8.00 5.93
CA ILE A 296 19.20 9.06 6.92
C ILE A 296 19.33 8.41 8.29
N ASP A 297 20.42 8.66 9.00
CA ASP A 297 20.63 8.17 10.36
C ASP A 297 20.24 9.25 11.38
N VAL A 298 19.48 8.85 12.41
CA VAL A 298 19.03 9.73 13.49
C VAL A 298 19.85 9.49 14.74
N ALA A 299 20.61 10.48 15.17
CA ALA A 299 21.37 10.45 16.42
C ALA A 299 20.45 10.59 17.65
N PRO A 300 20.84 10.08 18.84
CA PRO A 300 20.11 10.32 20.09
C PRO A 300 20.00 11.79 20.45
N THR A 301 18.98 12.13 21.24
CA THR A 301 18.92 13.46 21.87
C THR A 301 20.06 13.59 22.87
N ARG A 302 20.84 14.68 22.79
CA ARG A 302 21.82 15.03 23.82
C ARG A 302 21.13 15.70 25.00
N GLN A 303 21.36 15.20 26.21
CA GLN A 303 20.79 15.76 27.42
C GLN A 303 21.30 17.19 27.64
N GLY A 304 20.39 18.14 27.94
CA GLY A 304 20.76 19.52 28.31
C GLY A 304 20.99 20.52 27.16
N ARG A 305 20.78 20.14 25.88
CA ARG A 305 20.93 21.06 24.73
C ARG A 305 19.64 21.14 23.92
N ARG A 306 19.19 22.34 23.54
CA ARG A 306 18.15 22.51 22.50
C ARG A 306 18.78 22.13 21.17
N THR A 307 18.43 20.98 20.62
CA THR A 307 18.87 20.52 19.30
C THR A 307 17.68 20.60 18.34
N THR A 308 17.90 21.13 17.14
CA THR A 308 16.95 21.04 16.03
C THR A 308 16.85 19.57 15.56
N SER A 309 15.86 19.28 14.71
CA SER A 309 15.81 17.99 14.02
C SER A 309 17.06 17.76 13.19
N MET A 310 17.47 18.76 12.40
CA MET A 310 18.64 18.70 11.51
C MET A 310 19.95 18.39 12.24
N ASP A 311 20.18 18.93 13.44
CA ASP A 311 21.38 18.65 14.25
C ASP A 311 21.58 17.16 14.57
N ARG A 312 20.52 16.36 14.43
CA ARG A 312 20.49 14.93 14.74
C ARG A 312 20.43 14.05 13.50
N LEU A 313 20.38 14.62 12.30
CA LEU A 313 20.31 13.87 11.06
C LEU A 313 21.70 13.76 10.42
N THR A 314 22.08 12.55 10.03
CA THR A 314 23.19 12.31 9.11
C THR A 314 22.61 11.76 7.83
N ILE A 315 22.63 12.57 6.77
CA ILE A 315 22.08 12.21 5.46
C ILE A 315 23.20 11.57 4.64
N HIS A 316 22.97 10.33 4.19
CA HIS A 316 23.84 9.61 3.27
C HIS A 316 23.27 9.80 1.87
N TRP A 317 23.92 10.65 1.09
CA TRP A 317 23.54 10.91 -0.29
C TRP A 317 23.98 9.75 -1.18
N ARG A 318 23.18 9.45 -2.21
CA ARG A 318 23.64 8.63 -3.32
C ARG A 318 24.65 9.46 -4.08
N GLU A 319 25.90 9.03 -4.06
CA GLU A 319 27.05 9.74 -4.65
C GLU A 319 26.72 10.27 -6.07
N ASP A 320 27.15 11.52 -6.32
CA ASP A 320 27.06 12.23 -7.60
C ASP A 320 27.79 11.48 -8.74
#